data_AF-A0A8I1PNH1-F1
#
_entry.id   AF-A0A8I1PNH1-F1
#
_cell.length_a   1.000
_cell.length_b   1.000
_cell.length_c   1.000
_cell.angle_alpha   90.00
_cell.angle_beta   90.00
_cell.angle_gamma   90.00
#
_symmetry.space_group_name_H-M   'P 1'
#
loop_
_entity.id
_entity.type
_entity.pdbx_description
1 polymer ?
#
loop_
_entity_poly.entity_id
_entity_poly.type
_entity_poly.pdbx_seq_one_letter_code
_entity_poly.pdbx_strand_id
1 'polypeptide(L)'
;MNTNSASPDVLNEMTGYVLYIRTGEGTVRRRSSHPVFWCYESLIPYRHEELLSGWPEARVFWARPTGPSIGIAPLRGLSRLD
;
A
#
# COMPACT_ATOMS: atom_id res chain seq x y z
N MET A 1 4.13 -2.30 33.38
CA MET A 1 4.81 -2.00 32.10
C MET A 1 4.04 -2.76 31.02
N ASN A 2 3.19 -2.07 30.26
CA ASN A 2 2.36 -2.71 29.22
C ASN A 2 3.17 -2.84 27.94
N THR A 3 3.80 -3.99 27.71
CA THR A 3 4.26 -4.37 26.38
C THR A 3 3.07 -4.99 25.65
N ASN A 4 2.23 -4.14 25.04
CA ASN A 4 1.33 -4.58 23.97
C ASN A 4 2.20 -4.90 22.74
N SER A 5 2.96 -5.99 22.84
CA SER A 5 3.58 -6.62 21.68
C SER A 5 2.46 -7.39 21.01
N ALA A 6 1.95 -6.86 19.89
CA ALA A 6 1.01 -7.60 19.06
C ALA A 6 1.60 -8.99 18.75
N SER A 7 0.78 -10.04 18.85
CA SER A 7 1.21 -11.42 18.55
C SER A 7 1.84 -11.47 17.14
N PRO A 8 2.89 -12.26 16.90
CA PRO A 8 3.43 -12.49 15.55
C PRO A 8 2.33 -12.88 14.54
N ASP A 9 1.31 -13.59 15.00
CA ASP A 9 0.14 -13.97 14.19
C ASP A 9 -0.66 -12.75 13.70
N VAL A 10 -0.77 -11.70 14.52
CA VAL A 10 -1.47 -10.46 14.19
C VAL A 10 -0.71 -9.67 13.12
N LEU A 11 0.64 -9.71 13.12
CA LEU A 11 1.45 -9.10 12.06
C LEU A 11 1.36 -9.89 10.75
N ASN A 12 1.16 -11.20 10.83
CA ASN A 12 0.99 -12.07 9.65
C ASN A 12 -0.34 -11.82 8.91
N GLU A 13 -1.31 -11.19 9.58
CA GLU A 13 -2.61 -10.79 9.00
C GLU A 13 -2.63 -9.36 8.42
N MET A 14 -1.56 -8.58 8.59
CA MET A 14 -1.52 -7.17 8.14
C MET A 14 -0.71 -7.02 6.85
N THR A 15 -1.34 -6.49 5.79
CA THR A 15 -0.61 -6.14 4.57
C THR A 15 -0.03 -4.74 4.69
N GLY A 16 1.28 -4.62 4.46
CA GLY A 16 1.96 -3.34 4.32
C GLY A 16 1.73 -2.74 2.92
N TYR A 17 1.51 -1.43 2.82
CA TYR A 17 1.28 -0.73 1.56
C TYR A 17 2.22 0.48 1.42
N VAL A 18 2.70 0.70 0.19
CA VAL A 18 3.41 1.93 -0.18
C VAL A 18 2.49 2.90 -0.91
N LEU A 19 2.74 4.19 -0.71
CA LEU A 19 1.95 5.27 -1.29
C LEU A 19 2.40 5.59 -2.73
N TYR A 20 1.41 5.77 -3.60
CA TYR A 20 1.54 6.30 -4.95
C TYR A 20 0.72 7.59 -5.09
N ILE A 21 1.25 8.55 -5.85
CA ILE A 21 0.57 9.81 -6.17
C ILE A 21 0.45 9.91 -7.69
N ARG A 22 -0.77 10.08 -8.20
CA ARG A 22 -1.04 10.46 -9.59
C ARG A 22 -1.36 11.95 -9.63
N THR A 23 -0.63 12.72 -10.42
CA THR A 23 -0.86 14.16 -10.60
C THR A 23 -2.01 14.43 -11.59
N GLY A 24 -2.44 15.69 -11.72
CA GLY A 24 -3.43 16.09 -12.74
C GLY A 24 -2.95 15.88 -14.17
N GLU A 25 -1.64 15.89 -14.38
CA GLU A 25 -0.99 15.60 -15.66
C GLU A 25 -0.83 14.09 -15.91
N GLY A 26 -1.30 13.24 -14.99
CA GLY A 26 -1.18 11.78 -15.09
C GLY A 26 0.18 11.22 -14.69
N THR A 27 1.13 12.05 -14.26
CA THR A 27 2.43 11.57 -13.77
C THR A 27 2.25 10.79 -12.47
N VAL A 28 2.83 9.59 -12.41
CA VAL A 28 2.79 8.71 -11.24
C VAL A 28 4.11 8.75 -10.48
N ARG A 29 4.05 8.87 -9.15
CA ARG A 29 5.22 8.90 -8.26
C ARG A 29 5.03 7.95 -7.08
N ARG A 30 6.00 7.06 -6.85
CA ARG A 30 6.11 6.22 -5.64
C ARG A 30 6.75 7.02 -4.50
N ARG A 31 6.16 7.00 -3.30
CA ARG A 31 6.71 7.63 -2.09
C ARG A 31 7.31 6.56 -1.19
N SER A 32 8.57 6.23 -1.45
CA SER A 32 9.31 5.15 -0.78
C SER A 32 9.80 5.50 0.62
N SER A 33 9.93 6.79 0.94
CA SER A 33 10.56 7.23 2.19
C SER A 33 9.61 7.27 3.39
N HIS A 34 8.29 7.50 3.20
CA HIS A 34 7.30 7.67 4.27
C HIS A 34 5.85 7.65 3.70
N PRO A 35 4.80 7.23 4.44
CA PRO A 35 4.69 6.13 5.39
C PRO A 35 4.19 4.82 4.72
N VAL A 36 4.57 3.68 5.29
CA VAL A 36 3.96 2.37 4.95
C VAL A 36 2.70 2.21 5.80
N PHE A 37 1.56 1.97 5.17
CA PHE A 37 0.31 1.72 5.87
C PHE A 37 0.13 0.23 6.09
N TRP A 38 -0.37 -0.16 7.25
CA TRP A 38 -0.69 -1.55 7.57
C TRP A 38 -2.17 -1.66 7.81
N CYS A 39 -2.86 -2.47 7.02
CA CYS A 39 -4.28 -2.75 7.24
C CYS A 39 -4.57 -4.24 7.08
N TYR A 40 -5.58 -4.68 7.81
CA TYR A 40 -6.01 -6.07 7.82
C TYR A 40 -6.63 -6.43 6.47
N GLU A 41 -7.65 -5.71 5.99
CA GLU A 41 -8.27 -6.03 4.68
C GLU A 41 -9.00 -4.87 3.97
N SER A 42 -9.46 -3.84 4.69
CA SER A 42 -10.26 -2.78 4.06
C SER A 42 -9.40 -1.87 3.20
N LEU A 43 -9.60 -1.98 1.89
CA LEU A 43 -9.03 -1.06 0.89
C LEU A 43 -9.88 0.20 0.70
N ILE A 44 -10.97 0.44 1.44
CA ILE A 44 -11.77 1.66 1.26
C ILE A 44 -10.94 2.87 1.71
N PRO A 45 -10.74 3.93 0.88
CA PRO A 45 -11.44 4.27 -0.37
C PRO A 45 -10.78 3.80 -1.69
N TYR A 46 -9.65 3.13 -1.65
CA TYR A 46 -8.84 2.60 -2.76
C TYR A 46 -9.47 1.41 -3.50
N ARG A 47 -10.49 1.66 -4.33
CA ARG A 47 -11.23 0.60 -5.04
C ARG A 47 -10.87 0.43 -6.52
N HIS A 48 -10.03 1.31 -7.05
CA HIS A 48 -9.73 1.35 -8.48
C HIS A 48 -8.36 0.76 -8.75
N GLU A 49 -8.32 -0.51 -9.17
CA GLU A 49 -7.06 -1.22 -9.47
C GLU A 49 -6.46 -0.79 -10.81
N GLU A 50 -5.13 -0.63 -10.83
CA GLU A 50 -4.32 -0.40 -12.03
C GLU A 50 -3.03 -1.23 -11.94
N LEU A 51 -2.64 -1.89 -13.03
CA LEU A 51 -1.37 -2.62 -13.11
C LEU A 51 -0.20 -1.65 -13.29
N LEU A 52 0.87 -1.86 -12.54
CA LEU A 52 2.09 -1.07 -12.65
C LEU A 52 3.14 -1.83 -13.45
N SER A 53 3.68 -1.20 -14.49
CA SER A 53 4.79 -1.75 -15.29
C SER A 53 6.10 -1.03 -14.97
N GLY A 54 7.17 -1.79 -14.71
CA GLY A 54 8.49 -1.25 -14.37
C GLY A 54 8.65 -0.75 -12.93
N TRP A 55 7.68 -1.02 -12.06
CA TRP A 55 7.72 -0.66 -10.63
C TRP A 55 7.96 -1.88 -9.73
N PRO A 56 8.44 -1.69 -8.48
CA PRO A 56 8.63 -2.80 -7.55
C PRO A 56 7.32 -3.51 -7.16
N GLU A 57 6.20 -2.78 -7.14
CA GLU A 57 4.88 -3.34 -6.89
C GLU A 57 4.13 -3.59 -8.21
N ALA A 58 3.40 -4.70 -8.28
CA ALA A 58 2.72 -5.13 -9.51
C ALA A 58 1.42 -4.38 -9.82
N ARG A 59 0.78 -3.82 -8.80
CA ARG A 59 -0.52 -3.15 -8.90
C ARG A 59 -0.65 -2.04 -7.88
N VAL A 60 -1.50 -1.07 -8.18
CA VAL A 60 -1.89 0.02 -7.27
C VAL A 60 -3.42 0.11 -7.23
N PHE A 61 -3.95 0.41 -6.05
CA PHE A 61 -5.37 0.70 -5.84
C PHE A 61 -5.54 2.20 -5.60
N TRP A 62 -6.27 2.88 -6.47
CA TRP A 62 -6.51 4.32 -6.39
C TRP A 62 -7.81 4.64 -5.65
N ALA A 63 -7.80 5.75 -4.90
CA ALA A 63 -9.00 6.31 -4.27
C ALA A 63 -9.99 6.89 -5.29
N ARG A 64 -9.50 7.30 -6.47
CA ARG A 64 -10.31 7.82 -7.60
C ARG A 64 -9.89 7.12 -8.89
N PRO A 65 -10.83 6.83 -9.81
CA PRO A 65 -10.52 6.10 -11.05
C PRO A 65 -9.64 6.92 -11.99
N THR A 66 -9.86 8.25 -12.06
CA THR A 66 -9.15 9.15 -12.97
C THR A 66 -8.72 10.46 -12.28
N GLY A 67 -7.83 11.22 -12.94
CA GLY A 67 -7.33 12.50 -12.44
C GLY A 67 -6.39 12.38 -11.24
N PRO A 68 -6.11 13.52 -10.54
CA PRO A 68 -5.27 13.54 -9.36
C PRO A 68 -5.80 12.58 -8.29
N SER A 69 -4.94 11.70 -7.81
CA SER A 69 -5.36 10.61 -6.92
C SER A 69 -4.21 10.12 -6.05
N ILE A 70 -4.59 9.55 -4.91
CA ILE A 70 -3.71 8.81 -4.03
C ILE A 70 -4.00 7.33 -4.23
N GLY A 71 -2.95 6.54 -4.35
CA GLY A 71 -3.03 5.10 -4.50
C GLY A 71 -2.17 4.37 -3.49
N ILE A 72 -2.52 3.14 -3.20
CA ILE A 72 -1.75 2.24 -2.35
C ILE A 72 -1.40 0.98 -3.12
N ALA A 73 -0.15 0.54 -2.99
CA ALA A 73 0.32 -0.69 -3.62
C ALA A 73 0.83 -1.64 -2.53
N PRO A 74 0.43 -2.92 -2.53
CA PRO A 74 0.86 -3.86 -1.50
C PRO A 74 2.36 -4.12 -1.64
N LEU A 75 3.07 -4.03 -0.52
CA LEU A 75 4.46 -4.48 -0.41
C LEU A 75 4.47 -6.00 -0.51
N ARG A 76 5.14 -6.56 -1.53
CA ARG A 76 5.38 -8.00 -1.57
C ARG A 76 6.42 -8.36 -0.50
N GLY A 77 6.16 -9.42 0.27
CA GLY A 77 7.18 -10.10 1.08
C GLY A 77 7.39 -9.56 2.49
N LEU A 78 6.33 -9.20 3.21
CA LEU A 78 6.39 -9.04 4.66
C LEU A 78 6.02 -10.30 5.45
N SER A 79 6.15 -11.47 4.82
CA SER A 79 6.47 -12.70 5.55
C SER A 79 7.95 -12.64 5.92
N ARG A 80 8.27 -12.00 7.06
CA ARG A 80 9.63 -11.99 7.61
C ARG A 80 9.65 -12.77 8.92
N LEU A 81 9.64 -14.08 8.80
CA LEU A 81 10.28 -15.02 9.73
C LEU A 81 10.70 -16.24 8.90
N ASP A 82 11.91 -16.16 8.33
CA ASP A 82 12.78 -17.33 8.17
C ASP A 82 13.66 -17.40 9.43
#